data_AF-K2DYZ7-F1
#
_entry.id   AF-K2DYZ7-F1
#
_cell.length_a   1.000
_cell.length_b   1.000
_cell.length_c   1.000
_cell.angle_alpha   90.00
_cell.angle_beta   90.00
_cell.angle_gamma   90.00
#
_symmetry.space_group_name_H-M   'P 1'
#
loop_
_entity.id
_entity.type
_entity.pdbx_description
1 polymer ?
#
loop_
_entity_poly.entity_id
_entity_poly.type
_entity_poly.pdbx_seq_one_letter_code
_entity_poly.pdbx_strand_id
1 'polypeptide(L)' 'MGGRAQLKTMHPFMPSELGDQFHLQTAMQFGLLPLICNSVDPIGDLKAYITLYMKEEVQQEGLVRNIDHFARF' A
#
# COMPACT_ATOMS: atom_id res chain seq x y z
N MET A 1 18.88 -22.24 3.21
CA MET A 1 19.08 -21.06 4.09
C MET A 1 17.70 -20.53 4.47
N GLY A 2 17.11 -21.06 5.53
CA GLY A 2 15.76 -20.69 5.99
C GLY A 2 15.80 -19.45 6.89
N GLY A 3 16.15 -18.31 6.33
CA GLY A 3 16.03 -17.03 7.03
C GLY A 3 14.57 -16.63 7.07
N ARG A 4 13.95 -16.64 8.24
CA ARG A 4 12.59 -16.15 8.44
C ARG A 4 12.57 -14.66 8.08
N ALA A 5 12.04 -14.30 6.92
CA ALA A 5 11.80 -12.91 6.58
C ALA A 5 10.81 -12.34 7.61
N GLN A 6 11.29 -11.44 8.46
CA GLN A 6 10.43 -10.75 9.42
C GLN A 6 9.54 -9.79 8.64
N LEU A 7 8.23 -10.05 8.65
CA LEU A 7 7.26 -9.11 8.09
C LEU A 7 7.30 -7.84 8.93
N LYS A 8 7.73 -6.73 8.31
CA LYS A 8 7.68 -5.39 8.91
C LYS A 8 6.71 -4.55 8.09
N THR A 9 5.73 -3.98 8.76
CA THR A 9 4.79 -3.03 8.16
C THR A 9 5.29 -1.61 8.39
N MET A 10 5.28 -0.79 7.35
CA MET A 10 5.62 0.63 7.44
C MET A 10 4.34 1.43 7.26
N HIS A 11 4.00 2.24 8.27
CA HIS A 11 2.85 3.13 8.19
C HIS A 11 3.20 4.40 7.39
N PRO A 12 2.20 5.14 6.88
CA PRO A 12 2.42 6.47 6.34
C PRO A 12 3.17 7.36 7.33
N PHE A 13 4.03 8.23 6.83
CA PHE A 13 4.71 9.21 7.68
C PHE A 13 3.70 10.13 8.35
N MET A 14 3.97 10.50 9.59
CA MET A 14 3.31 11.62 10.25
C MET A 14 3.96 12.93 9.81
N PRO A 15 3.21 14.05 9.72
CA PRO A 15 3.79 15.36 9.43
C PRO A 15 4.96 15.73 10.37
N SER A 16 4.89 15.31 11.63
CA SER A 16 5.95 15.50 12.63
C SER A 16 7.24 14.73 12.31
N GLU A 17 7.18 13.64 11.56
CA GLU A 17 8.36 12.86 11.15
C GLU A 17 9.07 13.48 9.93
N LEU A 18 8.33 14.22 9.11
CA LEU A 18 8.85 14.84 7.89
C LEU A 18 9.44 16.25 8.14
N GLY A 19 8.99 16.95 9.19
CA GLY A 19 9.50 18.28 9.54
C GLY A 19 9.44 19.23 8.34
N ASP A 20 10.58 19.82 7.98
CA ASP A 20 10.70 20.78 6.86
C ASP A 20 10.46 20.15 5.47
N GLN A 21 10.48 18.82 5.36
CA GLN A 21 10.16 18.12 4.11
C GLN A 21 8.65 17.98 3.91
N PHE A 22 7.84 18.25 4.94
CA PHE A 22 6.39 18.19 4.84
C PHE A 22 5.84 19.35 4.01
N HIS A 23 5.21 19.01 2.89
CA HIS A 23 4.47 19.94 2.06
C HIS A 23 3.01 19.53 2.02
N LEU A 24 2.12 20.35 2.62
CA LEU A 24 0.70 20.04 2.74
C LEU A 24 0.03 19.76 1.40
N GLN A 25 0.34 20.56 0.37
CA GLN A 25 -0.23 20.38 -0.97
C GLN A 25 0.14 19.01 -1.57
N THR A 26 1.41 18.60 -1.43
CA THR A 26 1.90 17.30 -1.87
C THR A 26 1.27 16.17 -1.05
N ALA A 27 1.15 16.34 0.26
CA ALA A 27 0.54 15.37 1.16
C ALA A 27 -0.95 15.13 0.87
N MET A 28 -1.70 16.18 0.51
CA MET A 28 -3.10 16.03 0.11
C MET A 28 -3.25 15.35 -1.26
N GLN A 29 -2.28 15.53 -2.15
CA GLN A 29 -2.35 15.00 -3.51
C GLN A 29 -1.86 13.56 -3.61
N PHE A 30 -0.84 13.17 -2.82
CA PHE A 30 -0.19 11.86 -2.91
C PHE A 30 -0.24 11.03 -1.63
N GLY A 31 -0.71 11.60 -0.52
CA GLY A 31 -0.59 11.01 0.80
C GLY A 31 0.84 11.10 1.33
N LEU A 32 1.10 10.37 2.42
CA LEU A 32 2.39 10.33 3.12
C LEU A 32 2.99 8.92 3.10
N LEU A 33 2.70 8.15 2.05
CA LEU A 33 3.18 6.78 1.94
C LEU A 33 4.70 6.81 1.67
N PRO A 34 5.55 6.15 2.49
CA PRO A 34 7.01 6.26 2.37
C PRO A 34 7.56 5.89 0.99
N LEU A 35 6.93 4.91 0.33
CA LEU A 35 7.26 4.48 -1.03
C LEU A 35 7.07 5.63 -2.05
N ILE A 36 6.04 6.46 -1.86
CA ILE A 36 5.67 7.54 -2.78
C ILE A 36 6.43 8.81 -2.43
N CYS A 37 6.62 9.12 -1.14
CA CYS A 37 7.36 10.30 -0.68
C CYS A 37 8.80 10.34 -1.19
N ASN A 38 9.42 9.17 -1.41
CA ASN A 38 10.79 9.03 -1.90
C ASN A 38 10.86 8.64 -3.38
N SER A 39 9.74 8.63 -4.10
CA SER A 39 9.68 8.24 -5.51
C SER A 39 10.18 9.37 -6.43
N VAL A 40 10.79 8.98 -7.55
CA VAL A 40 11.16 9.88 -8.65
C VAL A 40 9.94 10.27 -9.50
N ASP A 41 8.91 9.41 -9.57
CA ASP A 41 7.62 9.67 -10.23
C ASP A 41 6.44 9.28 -9.28
N PRO A 42 6.10 10.16 -8.33
CA PRO A 42 5.09 9.86 -7.31
C PRO A 42 3.69 9.64 -7.88
N ILE A 43 3.37 10.20 -9.07
CA ILE A 43 2.07 9.98 -9.72
C ILE A 43 1.99 8.56 -10.29
N GLY A 44 3.01 8.16 -11.06
CA GLY A 44 3.08 6.83 -11.65
C GLY A 44 3.09 5.74 -10.60
N ASP A 45 3.92 5.90 -9.56
CA ASP A 45 4.05 4.93 -8.48
C ASP A 45 2.79 4.84 -7.62
N LEU A 46 2.10 5.96 -7.35
CA LEU A 46 0.84 5.93 -6.60
C LEU A 46 -0.24 5.19 -7.40
N LYS A 47 -0.31 5.42 -8.71
CA LYS A 47 -1.28 4.71 -9.56
C LYS A 47 -0.98 3.21 -9.62
N ALA A 48 0.30 2.85 -9.74
CA ALA A 48 0.73 1.45 -9.71
C ALA A 48 0.40 0.79 -8.37
N TYR A 49 0.68 1.48 -7.26
CA TYR A 49 0.36 1.04 -5.91
C TYR A 49 -1.14 0.81 -5.72
N ILE A 50 -1.98 1.77 -6.09
CA ILE A 50 -3.45 1.65 -6.03
C ILE A 50 -3.92 0.47 -6.88
N THR A 51 -3.41 0.35 -8.11
CA THR A 51 -3.80 -0.73 -9.02
C THR A 51 -3.43 -2.11 -8.44
N LEU A 52 -2.26 -2.23 -7.81
CA LEU A 52 -1.82 -3.46 -7.16
C LEU A 52 -2.74 -3.80 -5.98
N TYR A 53 -2.96 -2.87 -5.06
CA TYR A 53 -3.79 -3.09 -3.88
C TYR A 53 -5.24 -3.38 -4.22
N MET A 54 -5.82 -2.64 -5.17
CA MET A 54 -7.19 -2.87 -5.63
C MET A 54 -7.34 -4.24 -6.29
N LYS A 55 -6.31 -4.71 -7.00
CA LYS A 55 -6.29 -6.07 -7.54
C LYS A 55 -6.17 -7.12 -6.44
N GLU A 56 -5.35 -6.88 -5.42
CA GLU A 56 -5.21 -7.79 -4.27
C GLU A 56 -6.52 -7.90 -3.47
N GLU A 57 -7.19 -6.80 -3.17
CA GLU A 57 -8.50 -6.82 -2.48
C GLU A 57 -9.55 -7.58 -3.29
N VAL A 58 -9.69 -7.29 -4.59
CA VAL A 58 -10.66 -8.00 -5.46
C VAL A 58 -10.34 -9.49 -5.54
N GLN A 59 -9.06 -9.88 -5.61
CA GLN A 59 -8.67 -11.28 -5.60
C GLN A 59 -8.97 -11.96 -4.25
N GLN A 60 -8.72 -11.29 -3.13
CA GLN A 60 -9.05 -11.80 -1.81
C GLN A 60 -10.55 -11.96 -1.62
N GLU A 61 -11.36 -10.99 -2.04
CA GLU A 61 -12.82 -11.10 -2.02
C GLU A 61 -13.33 -12.24 -2.93
N GLY A 62 -12.74 -12.39 -4.12
CA GLY A 62 -13.07 -13.48 -5.05
C GLY A 62 -12.71 -14.87 -4.50
N LEU A 63 -11.61 -14.98 -3.74
CA LEU A 63 -11.24 -16.20 -3.04
C LEU A 63 -12.20 -16.52 -1.89
N VAL A 64 -12.58 -15.52 -1.08
CA VAL A 64 -13.57 -15.70 0.00
C VAL A 64 -14.93 -16.13 -0.55
N ARG A 65 -15.38 -15.56 -1.68
CA ARG A 65 -16.62 -15.99 -2.36
C ARG A 65 -16.53 -17.42 -2.92
N ASN A 66 -15.36 -17.84 -3.41
CA ASN A 66 -15.18 -19.21 -3.89
C ASN A 66 -15.10 -20.22 -2.74
N ILE A 67 -14.51 -19.87 -1.59
CA ILE A 67 -14.47 -20.76 -0.42
C ILE A 67 -15.88 -21.09 0.07
N ASP A 68 -16.82 -20.14 0.04
CA ASP A 68 -18.23 -20.41 0.38
C ASP A 68 -18.90 -21.41 -0.59
N HIS A 69 -18.47 -21.40 -1.86
CA HIS A 69 -18.88 -22.41 -2.85
C HIS A 69 -18.22 -23.78 -2.59
N PHE A 70 -16.99 -23.83 -2.09
CA PHE A 70 -16.29 -25.08 -1.74
C PHE A 70 -16.70 -25.66 -0.37
N ALA A 71 -17.19 -24.85 0.57
CA ALA A 71 -17.63 -25.30 1.89
C ALA A 71 -18.94 -26.11 1.87
N ARG A 72 -19.59 -26.23 0.71
CA ARG A 72 -20.82 -26.99 0.49
C ARG A 72 -20.62 -28.35 -0.19
N PHE A 73 -19.37 -28.80 -0.39
CA PHE A 73 -19.05 -30.14 -0.88
C PHE A 73 -18.48 -31.03 0.22
#